data_AF-A0A091BFC2-F1
#
_entry.id   AF-A0A091BFC2-F1
#
_cell.length_a   1.000
_cell.length_b   1.000
_cell.length_c   1.000
_cell.angle_alpha   90.00
_cell.angle_beta   90.00
_cell.angle_gamma   90.00
#
_symmetry.space_group_name_H-M   'P 1'
#
loop_
_entity.id
_entity.type
_entity.pdbx_description
1 polymer ?
#
loop_
_entity_poly.entity_id
_entity_poly.type
_entity_poly.pdbx_seq_one_letter_code
_entity_poly.pdbx_strand_id
1 'polypeptide(L)'
;MNPQEEQRHQRLQADAERAEREARAPGDVEVDAYRLVWRALQRPLPPALPADFAAQVARRRPVREDASVLEEGLTMLMWVSMAAGAIYFALPPLSAWFAELWRLPLMHAMPWPLLLSLAISLFAVWGFGASERRVPHF
;
A
#
# COMPACT_ATOMS: atom_id res chain seq x y z
N MET A 1 -13.54 -2.63 2.91
CA MET A 1 -14.03 -4.01 3.10
C MET A 1 -15.40 -4.10 2.48
N ASN A 2 -15.69 -5.14 1.69
CA ASN A 2 -16.96 -5.24 0.99
C ASN A 2 -18.08 -5.58 2.00
N PRO A 3 -19.22 -4.85 2.04
CA PRO A 3 -20.30 -5.12 3.00
C PRO A 3 -20.85 -6.56 2.92
N GLN A 4 -20.75 -7.20 1.75
CA GLN A 4 -21.17 -8.60 1.58
C GLN A 4 -20.24 -9.59 2.28
N GLU A 5 -18.93 -9.32 2.29
CA GLU A 5 -17.96 -10.15 2.99
C GLU A 5 -18.17 -10.04 4.50
N GLU A 6 -18.40 -8.83 5.00
CA GLU A 6 -18.65 -8.57 6.41
C GLU A 6 -19.88 -9.34 6.93
N GLN A 7 -20.98 -9.33 6.16
CA GLN A 7 -22.17 -10.12 6.49
C GLN A 7 -21.88 -11.64 6.50
N ARG A 8 -21.06 -12.12 5.57
CA ARG A 8 -20.65 -13.53 5.54
C ARG A 8 -19.82 -13.90 6.77
N HIS A 9 -18.87 -13.06 7.15
CA HIS A 9 -18.05 -13.25 8.35
C HIS A 9 -18.89 -13.28 9.63
N GLN A 10 -19.87 -12.39 9.76
CA GLN A 10 -20.78 -12.36 10.90
C GLN A 10 -21.63 -13.65 11.02
N ARG A 11 -22.11 -14.17 9.89
CA ARG A 11 -22.87 -15.44 9.88
C ARG A 11 -22.02 -16.62 10.34
N LEU A 12 -20.82 -16.76 9.80
CA LEU A 12 -19.89 -17.83 10.17
C LEU A 12 -19.51 -17.80 11.65
N GLN A 13 -19.34 -16.61 12.23
CA GLN A 13 -19.11 -16.44 13.66
C GLN A 13 -20.31 -16.91 14.49
N ALA A 14 -21.52 -16.47 14.13
CA ALA A 14 -22.74 -16.87 14.84
C ALA A 14 -22.98 -18.39 14.78
N ASP A 15 -22.68 -19.01 13.63
CA ASP A 15 -22.81 -20.46 13.45
C ASP A 15 -21.75 -21.22 14.25
N ALA A 16 -20.53 -20.71 14.34
CA ALA A 16 -19.47 -21.30 15.17
C ALA A 16 -19.79 -21.25 16.66
N GLU A 17 -20.35 -20.14 17.15
CA GLU A 17 -20.81 -20.02 18.55
C GLU A 17 -21.92 -21.02 18.88
N ARG A 18 -22.91 -21.16 17.98
CA ARG A 18 -24.00 -22.13 18.14
C ARG A 18 -23.46 -23.56 18.14
N ALA A 19 -22.57 -23.88 17.21
CA ALA A 19 -21.96 -25.20 17.10
C ALA A 19 -21.17 -25.59 18.37
N GLU A 20 -20.52 -24.63 19.05
CA GLU A 20 -19.88 -24.92 20.35
C GLU A 20 -20.87 -25.13 21.48
N ARG A 21 -21.94 -24.33 21.57
CA ARG A 21 -22.96 -24.51 22.60
C ARG A 21 -23.68 -25.85 22.46
N GLU A 22 -23.86 -26.32 21.24
CA GLU A 22 -24.51 -27.58 20.91
C GLU A 22 -23.57 -28.80 20.93
N ALA A 23 -22.27 -28.59 21.22
CA ALA A 23 -21.23 -29.63 21.15
C ALA A 23 -21.23 -30.41 19.82
N ARG A 24 -21.53 -29.70 18.71
CA ARG A 24 -21.69 -30.30 17.38
C ARG A 24 -20.35 -30.87 16.88
N ALA A 25 -20.43 -32.03 16.22
CA ALA A 25 -19.27 -32.66 15.58
C ALA A 25 -18.64 -31.73 14.51
N PRO A 26 -17.31 -31.82 14.28
CA PRO A 26 -16.64 -31.06 13.22
C PRO A 26 -17.19 -31.44 11.85
N GLY A 27 -17.25 -30.49 10.91
CA GLY A 27 -17.83 -30.78 9.60
C GLY A 27 -17.67 -29.68 8.56
N ASP A 28 -17.73 -28.41 8.96
CA ASP A 28 -17.47 -27.28 8.07
C ASP A 28 -16.15 -26.63 8.46
N VAL A 29 -15.19 -26.65 7.53
CA VAL A 29 -13.83 -26.14 7.72
C VAL A 29 -13.83 -24.65 8.09
N GLU A 30 -14.72 -23.85 7.51
CA GLU A 30 -14.78 -22.41 7.79
C GLU A 30 -15.32 -22.16 9.21
N VAL A 31 -16.40 -22.84 9.57
CA VAL A 31 -16.99 -22.74 10.92
C VAL A 31 -16.03 -23.29 11.98
N ASP A 32 -15.37 -24.41 11.71
CA ASP A 32 -14.39 -25.03 12.61
C ASP A 32 -13.17 -24.12 12.83
N ALA A 33 -12.75 -23.34 11.83
CA ALA A 33 -11.74 -22.31 12.01
C ALA A 33 -12.19 -21.21 12.99
N TYR A 34 -13.44 -20.73 12.87
CA TYR A 34 -14.00 -19.76 13.82
C TYR A 34 -14.16 -20.35 15.23
N ARG A 35 -14.54 -21.63 15.36
CA ARG A 35 -14.59 -22.33 16.65
C ARG A 35 -13.23 -22.34 17.34
N LEU A 36 -12.16 -22.57 16.58
CA LEU A 36 -10.79 -22.59 17.10
C LEU A 36 -10.39 -21.20 17.64
N VAL A 37 -10.70 -20.14 16.88
CA VAL A 37 -10.47 -18.74 17.32
C VAL A 37 -11.27 -18.45 18.59
N TRP A 38 -12.55 -18.81 18.61
CA TRP A 38 -13.42 -18.62 19.77
C TRP A 38 -12.86 -19.31 21.03
N ARG A 39 -12.43 -20.57 20.91
CA ARG A 39 -11.75 -21.30 22.01
C ARG A 39 -10.44 -20.64 22.43
N ALA A 40 -9.68 -20.10 21.48
CA ALA A 40 -8.43 -19.40 21.79
C ALA A 40 -8.68 -18.11 22.59
N LEU A 41 -9.75 -17.38 22.28
CA LEU A 41 -10.15 -16.17 23.02
C LEU A 41 -10.63 -16.47 24.44
N GLN A 42 -11.28 -17.61 24.66
CA GLN A 42 -11.74 -18.02 25.99
C GLN A 42 -10.63 -18.58 26.89
N ARG A 43 -9.47 -18.96 26.32
CA ARG A 43 -8.35 -19.45 27.12
C ARG A 43 -7.75 -18.31 27.94
N PRO A 44 -7.45 -18.54 29.24
CA PRO A 44 -6.76 -17.55 30.03
C PRO A 44 -5.41 -17.22 29.39
N LEU A 45 -5.10 -15.93 29.29
CA LEU A 45 -3.82 -15.48 28.75
C LEU A 45 -2.69 -16.05 29.62
N PRO A 46 -1.62 -16.58 29.02
CA PRO A 46 -0.47 -17.02 29.79
C PRO A 46 0.14 -15.83 30.54
N PRO A 47 0.56 -16.01 31.81
CA PRO A 47 1.02 -14.91 32.67
C PRO A 47 2.31 -14.22 32.17
N ALA A 48 3.05 -14.87 31.27
CA ALA A 48 4.19 -14.28 30.59
C ALA A 48 4.28 -14.82 29.15
N LEU A 49 4.42 -13.91 28.19
CA LEU A 49 4.76 -14.23 26.81
C LEU A 49 6.31 -14.31 26.71
N PRO A 50 6.85 -15.22 25.89
CA PRO A 50 8.30 -15.24 25.60
C PRO A 50 8.77 -13.88 25.08
N ALA A 51 9.97 -13.45 25.46
CA ALA A 51 10.55 -12.18 24.98
C ALA A 51 10.59 -12.10 23.43
N ASP A 52 10.75 -13.24 22.76
CA ASP A 52 10.81 -13.33 21.30
C ASP A 52 9.45 -13.55 20.63
N PHE A 53 8.33 -13.48 21.36
CA PHE A 53 7.00 -13.73 20.79
C PHE A 53 6.71 -12.83 19.58
N ALA A 54 7.01 -11.54 19.70
CA ALA A 54 6.83 -10.58 18.61
C ALA A 54 7.67 -10.95 17.38
N ALA A 55 8.93 -11.38 17.58
CA ALA A 55 9.81 -11.82 16.50
C ALA A 55 9.33 -13.12 15.84
N GLN A 56 8.80 -14.06 16.63
CA GLN A 56 8.24 -15.31 16.12
C GLN A 56 6.96 -15.08 15.31
N VAL A 57 6.08 -14.15 15.75
CA VAL A 57 4.87 -13.78 15.01
C VAL A 57 5.22 -13.03 13.72
N ALA A 58 6.20 -12.11 13.76
CA ALA A 58 6.66 -11.39 12.57
C ALA A 58 7.18 -12.35 11.49
N ARG A 59 7.87 -13.42 11.87
CA ARG A 59 8.37 -14.47 10.96
C ARG A 59 7.27 -15.38 10.39
N ARG A 60 6.08 -15.42 11.01
CA ARG A 60 4.95 -16.26 10.59
C ARG A 60 3.96 -15.55 9.68
N ARG A 61 4.27 -14.33 9.21
CA ARG A 61 3.38 -13.63 8.28
C ARG A 61 3.09 -14.55 7.09
N PRO A 62 1.81 -14.83 6.80
CA PRO A 62 1.46 -15.64 5.66
C PRO A 62 1.87 -14.91 4.38
N VAL A 63 2.32 -15.69 3.41
CA VAL A 63 2.64 -15.35 2.02
C VAL A 63 1.40 -14.72 1.36
N ARG A 64 1.10 -13.47 1.73
CA ARG A 64 0.10 -12.59 1.11
C ARG A 64 0.78 -11.44 0.37
N GLU A 65 2.10 -11.37 0.44
CA GLU A 65 2.94 -10.41 -0.26
C GLU A 65 2.89 -10.61 -1.78
N ASP A 66 2.76 -11.84 -2.28
CA ASP A 66 2.81 -12.10 -3.73
C ASP A 66 1.70 -11.39 -4.52
N ALA A 67 0.49 -11.32 -3.98
CA ALA A 67 -0.61 -10.58 -4.60
C ALA A 67 -0.36 -9.06 -4.57
N SER A 68 0.26 -8.55 -3.50
CA SER A 68 0.59 -7.14 -3.37
C SER A 68 1.72 -6.70 -4.31
N VAL A 69 2.73 -7.56 -4.55
CA VAL A 69 3.84 -7.26 -5.46
C VAL A 69 3.35 -7.17 -6.90
N LEU A 70 2.43 -8.05 -7.31
CA LEU A 70 1.83 -8.01 -8.64
C LEU A 70 0.96 -6.76 -8.83
N GLU A 71 0.12 -6.42 -7.85
CA GLU A 71 -0.74 -5.23 -7.87
C GLU A 71 0.08 -3.94 -7.90
N GLU A 72 1.14 -3.87 -7.09
CA GLU A 72 2.06 -2.75 -7.05
C GLU A 72 2.85 -2.62 -8.37
N GLY A 73 3.28 -3.75 -8.94
CA GLY A 73 3.91 -3.80 -10.26
C GLY A 73 2.99 -3.33 -11.39
N LEU A 74 1.73 -3.77 -11.39
CA LEU A 74 0.72 -3.31 -12.37
C LEU A 74 0.43 -1.82 -12.22
N THR A 75 0.32 -1.35 -10.99
CA THR A 75 0.10 0.07 -10.69
C THR A 75 1.28 0.90 -11.18
N MET A 76 2.51 0.46 -10.93
CA MET A 76 3.72 1.12 -11.43
C MET A 76 3.76 1.14 -12.96
N LEU A 77 3.45 0.03 -13.62
CA LEU A 77 3.39 -0.05 -15.08
C LEU A 77 2.33 0.91 -15.65
N MET A 78 1.17 1.01 -15.00
CA MET A 78 0.12 1.96 -15.39
C MET A 78 0.63 3.41 -15.32
N TRP A 79 1.26 3.80 -14.20
CA TRP A 79 1.82 5.15 -14.06
C TRP A 79 2.91 5.45 -15.09
N VAL A 80 3.81 4.49 -15.34
CA VAL A 80 4.88 4.65 -16.34
C VAL A 80 4.29 4.78 -17.75
N SER A 81 3.30 3.96 -18.10
CA SER A 81 2.65 4.04 -19.42
C SER A 81 1.89 5.36 -19.62
N MET A 82 1.18 5.84 -18.59
CA MET A 82 0.52 7.15 -18.65
C MET A 82 1.53 8.30 -18.78
N ALA A 83 2.61 8.28 -18.00
CA ALA A 83 3.65 9.28 -18.07
C ALA A 83 4.34 9.28 -19.45
N ALA A 84 4.67 8.09 -19.99
CA ALA A 84 5.25 7.95 -21.32
C ALA A 84 4.30 8.47 -22.41
N GLY A 85 3.01 8.14 -22.33
CA GLY A 85 1.98 8.63 -23.25
C GLY A 85 1.82 10.15 -23.18
N ALA A 86 1.80 10.71 -21.97
CA ALA A 86 1.74 12.16 -21.76
C ALA A 86 2.97 12.86 -22.35
N ILE A 87 4.17 12.33 -22.12
CA ILE A 87 5.41 12.85 -22.69
C ILE A 87 5.36 12.79 -24.22
N TYR A 88 4.97 11.65 -24.80
CA TYR A 88 4.89 11.47 -26.25
C TYR A 88 3.94 12.47 -26.92
N PHE A 89 2.77 12.72 -26.33
CA PHE A 89 1.81 13.70 -26.85
C PHE A 89 2.20 15.15 -26.56
N ALA A 90 2.83 15.42 -25.43
CA ALA A 90 3.26 16.76 -25.06
C ALA A 90 4.54 17.19 -25.81
N LEU A 91 5.42 16.26 -26.20
CA LEU A 91 6.71 16.58 -26.81
C LEU A 91 6.60 17.45 -28.07
N PRO A 92 5.72 17.15 -29.05
CA PRO A 92 5.64 17.95 -30.27
C PRO A 92 5.22 19.41 -30.03
N PRO A 93 4.08 19.73 -29.37
CA PRO A 93 3.71 21.13 -29.11
C PRO A 93 4.67 21.81 -28.14
N LEU A 94 5.21 21.07 -27.16
CA LEU A 94 6.18 21.64 -26.21
C LEU A 94 7.50 21.98 -26.90
N SER A 95 7.95 21.18 -27.87
CA SER A 95 9.17 21.46 -28.65
C SER A 95 9.03 22.66 -29.56
N ALA A 96 7.86 22.86 -30.17
CA ALA A 96 7.55 24.03 -30.99
C ALA A 96 7.54 25.30 -30.12
N TRP A 97 6.86 25.23 -28.98
CA TRP A 97 6.86 26.31 -27.99
C TRP A 97 8.27 26.62 -27.46
N PHE A 98 9.07 25.59 -27.17
CA PHE A 98 10.46 25.76 -26.71
C PHE A 98 11.35 26.40 -27.78
N ALA A 99 11.18 26.02 -29.05
CA ALA A 99 11.91 26.60 -30.16
C ALA A 99 11.56 28.09 -30.35
N GLU A 100 10.32 28.47 -30.07
CA GLU A 100 9.86 29.85 -30.11
C GLU A 100 10.35 30.65 -28.90
N LEU A 101 10.38 30.03 -27.72
CA LEU A 101 11.02 30.59 -26.52
C LEU A 101 12.51 30.85 -26.73
N TRP A 102 13.20 29.95 -27.44
CA TRP A 102 14.63 30.09 -27.72
C TRP A 102 14.96 31.26 -28.67
N ARG A 103 13.98 31.73 -29.43
CA ARG A 103 14.12 32.90 -30.31
C ARG A 103 13.92 34.22 -29.59
N LEU A 104 13.45 34.20 -28.34
CA LEU A 104 13.29 35.42 -27.54
C LEU A 104 14.67 35.92 -27.04
N PRO A 105 14.98 37.21 -27.20
CA PRO A 105 16.27 37.77 -26.76
C PRO A 105 16.49 37.70 -25.24
N LEU A 106 15.41 37.57 -24.45
CA LEU A 106 15.48 37.40 -22.99
C LEU A 106 16.11 36.05 -22.57
N MET A 107 16.03 35.01 -23.40
CA MET A 107 16.53 33.67 -23.08
C MET A 107 18.07 33.62 -23.07
N HIS A 108 18.74 34.45 -23.88
CA HIS A 108 20.21 34.59 -23.87
C HIS A 108 20.73 35.37 -22.65
N ALA A 109 19.91 36.25 -22.07
CA ALA A 109 20.25 37.02 -20.87
C ALA A 109 19.85 36.28 -19.57
N MET A 110 19.19 35.12 -19.68
CA MET A 110 18.67 34.40 -18.53
C MET A 110 19.79 33.60 -17.83
N PRO A 111 20.01 33.78 -16.52
CA PRO A 111 21.04 33.05 -15.79
C PRO A 111 20.60 31.60 -15.55
N TRP A 112 20.91 30.71 -16.50
CA TRP A 112 20.72 29.26 -16.43
C TRP A 112 21.11 28.61 -15.09
N PRO A 113 22.21 29.01 -14.42
CA PRO A 113 22.56 28.46 -13.12
C PRO A 113 21.47 28.69 -12.05
N LEU A 114 20.78 29.84 -12.10
CA LEU A 114 19.70 30.14 -11.16
C LEU A 114 18.47 29.25 -11.42
N LEU A 115 18.11 29.04 -12.69
CA LEU A 115 17.03 28.11 -13.05
C LEU A 115 17.31 26.68 -12.59
N LEU A 116 18.54 26.19 -12.80
CA LEU A 116 18.95 24.87 -12.33
C LEU A 116 18.91 24.79 -10.80
N SER A 117 19.38 25.81 -10.11
CA SER A 117 19.33 25.86 -8.64
C SER A 117 17.89 25.83 -8.10
N LEU A 118 16.95 26.52 -8.76
CA LEU A 118 15.54 26.51 -8.41
C LEU A 118 14.90 25.13 -8.67
N ALA A 119 15.19 24.53 -9.82
CA ALA A 119 14.70 23.19 -10.16
C ALA A 119 15.21 22.14 -9.16
N ILE A 120 16.51 22.17 -8.83
CA ILE A 120 17.12 21.27 -7.83
C ILE A 120 16.50 21.51 -6.45
N SER A 121 16.28 22.76 -6.05
CA SER A 121 15.68 23.10 -4.75
C SER A 121 14.24 22.59 -4.66
N LEU A 122 13.44 22.76 -5.72
CA LEU A 122 12.08 22.22 -5.78
C LEU A 122 12.07 20.69 -5.72
N PHE A 123 13.00 20.04 -6.41
CA PHE A 123 13.13 18.58 -6.39
C PHE A 123 13.56 18.08 -5.01
N ALA A 124 14.47 18.78 -4.35
CA ALA A 124 14.91 18.47 -2.99
C ALA A 124 13.78 18.64 -1.97
N VAL A 125 13.01 19.74 -2.04
CA VAL A 125 11.84 19.97 -1.18
C VAL A 125 10.78 18.89 -1.38
N TRP A 126 10.51 18.51 -2.63
CA TRP A 126 9.55 17.46 -2.93
C TRP A 126 10.04 16.08 -2.45
N GLY A 127 11.31 15.76 -2.67
CA GLY A 127 11.94 14.52 -2.21
C GLY A 127 11.95 14.38 -0.69
N PHE A 128 12.28 15.46 0.03
CA PHE A 128 12.25 15.47 1.50
C PHE A 128 10.82 15.38 2.04
N GLY A 129 9.87 16.15 1.48
CA GLY A 129 8.46 16.11 1.88
C GLY A 129 7.73 14.81 1.54
N ALA A 130 8.27 14.01 0.61
CA ALA A 130 7.79 12.65 0.34
C ALA A 130 8.34 11.62 1.33
N SER A 131 9.51 11.89 1.94
CA SER A 131 10.15 11.01 2.92
C SER A 131 9.51 11.10 4.31
N GLU A 132 9.08 12.29 4.74
CA GLU A 132 8.43 12.49 6.04
C GLU A 132 7.05 11.81 6.13
N ARG A 133 6.33 11.68 5.01
CA ARG A 133 5.04 10.95 4.97
C ARG A 133 5.17 9.44 5.14
N ARG A 134 6.40 8.90 5.17
CA ARG A 134 6.67 7.46 5.39
C ARG A 134 7.22 7.15 6.78
N VAL A 135 7.23 8.11 7.72
CA VAL A 135 7.60 7.82 9.10
C VAL A 135 6.31 7.53 9.89
N PRO A 136 5.99 6.26 10.20
CA PRO A 136 4.94 5.98 11.16
C PRO A 136 5.41 6.52 12.52
N HIS A 137 4.66 7.47 13.07
CA HIS A 137 4.79 7.81 14.48
C HIS A 137 4.48 6.54 15.29
N PHE A 138 5.54 5.98 15.89
CA PHE A 138 5.45 4.96 16.94
C PHE A 138 4.99 5.58 18.24
#